data_AF-A0A952VLH4-F1
#
_entry.id   AF-A0A952VLH4-F1
#
_cell.length_a   1.000
_cell.length_b   1.000
_cell.length_c   1.000
_cell.angle_alpha   90.00
_cell.angle_beta   90.00
_cell.angle_gamma   90.00
#
_symmetry.space_group_name_H-M   'P 1'
#
loop_
_entity.id
_entity.type
_entity.pdbx_description
1 polymer ?
#
loop_
_entity_poly.entity_id
_entity_poly.type
_entity_poly.pdbx_seq_one_letter_code
_entity_poly.pdbx_strand_id
1 'polypeptide(L)'
;MRRKRSVERDELRPEYTFDYSTAVRGKYYQRLLKEGANVVVLEPDVAKAFRDSTAVNEALRSLLKIAQSSRRLTTRSGRPARKRTAA
;
A
#
# COMPACT_ATOMS: atom_id res chain seq x y z
N MET A 1 28.15 -4.86 -49.79
CA MET A 1 28.79 -5.36 -48.55
C MET A 1 27.72 -5.85 -47.58
N ARG A 2 27.73 -7.12 -47.20
CA ARG A 2 26.71 -7.74 -46.33
C ARG A 2 27.17 -7.61 -44.88
N ARG A 3 26.44 -6.89 -44.02
CA ARG A 3 26.76 -6.78 -42.58
C ARG A 3 26.62 -8.16 -41.92
N LYS A 4 27.69 -8.67 -41.32
CA LYS A 4 27.63 -9.83 -40.41
C LYS A 4 26.89 -9.39 -39.14
N ARG A 5 25.80 -10.07 -38.81
CA ARG A 5 25.15 -9.94 -37.49
C ARG A 5 26.15 -10.44 -36.44
N SER A 6 26.49 -9.58 -35.49
CA SER A 6 27.21 -9.97 -34.28
C SER A 6 26.33 -10.93 -33.49
N VAL A 7 26.83 -12.14 -33.27
CA VAL A 7 26.19 -13.11 -32.37
C VAL A 7 26.41 -12.56 -30.96
N GLU A 8 25.37 -12.01 -30.34
CA GLU A 8 25.37 -11.73 -28.91
C GLU A 8 25.67 -13.07 -28.21
N ARG A 9 26.76 -13.11 -27.44
CA ARG A 9 27.09 -14.29 -26.66
C ARG A 9 26.00 -14.43 -25.60
N ASP A 10 25.31 -15.55 -25.64
CA ASP A 10 24.32 -15.91 -24.65
C ASP A 10 25.02 -15.99 -23.29
N GLU A 11 24.78 -14.98 -22.43
CA GLU A 11 25.34 -14.92 -21.07
C GLU A 11 24.62 -15.87 -20.11
N LEU A 12 23.55 -16.52 -20.57
CA LEU A 12 22.81 -17.49 -19.78
C LEU A 12 23.59 -18.78 -19.63
N ARG A 13 23.47 -19.38 -18.44
CA ARG A 13 24.06 -20.68 -18.18
C ARG A 13 23.33 -21.75 -19.00
N PRO A 14 24.01 -22.81 -19.46
CA PRO A 14 23.40 -23.88 -20.25
C PRO A 14 22.25 -24.60 -19.55
N GLU A 15 22.18 -24.54 -18.22
CA GLU A 15 21.09 -25.15 -17.44
C GLU A 15 19.78 -24.36 -17.51
N TYR A 16 19.80 -23.09 -17.96
CA TYR A 16 18.60 -22.26 -18.06
C TYR A 16 17.90 -22.45 -19.40
N THR A 17 17.00 -23.43 -19.45
CA THR A 17 16.06 -23.61 -20.54
C THR A 17 14.69 -23.03 -20.14
N PHE A 18 14.36 -21.84 -20.61
CA PHE A 18 13.08 -21.21 -20.31
C PHE A 18 11.99 -21.70 -21.28
N ASP A 19 11.14 -22.62 -20.83
CA ASP A 19 9.93 -23.01 -21.56
C ASP A 19 8.74 -22.11 -21.19
N TYR A 20 8.44 -21.15 -22.07
CA TYR A 20 7.32 -20.22 -21.89
C TYR A 20 5.98 -20.75 -22.45
N SER A 21 5.91 -22.00 -22.95
CA SER A 21 4.66 -22.56 -23.50
C SER A 21 3.51 -22.60 -22.48
N THR A 22 3.86 -22.73 -21.20
CA THR A 22 2.90 -22.72 -20.07
C THR A 22 2.81 -21.36 -19.37
N ALA A 23 3.50 -20.33 -19.87
CA ALA A 23 3.52 -19.01 -19.23
C ALA A 23 2.16 -18.31 -19.38
N VAL A 24 1.52 -18.04 -18.25
CA VAL A 24 0.22 -17.36 -18.20
C VAL A 24 0.40 -15.93 -17.69
N ARG A 25 0.01 -14.96 -18.51
CA ARG A 25 0.01 -13.54 -18.13
C ARG A 25 -0.90 -13.32 -16.92
N GLY A 26 -0.35 -12.72 -15.86
CA GLY A 26 -1.14 -12.38 -14.68
C GLY A 26 -1.58 -13.58 -13.83
N LYS A 27 -0.87 -14.72 -13.87
CA LYS A 27 -1.18 -15.95 -13.11
C LYS A 27 -1.57 -15.70 -11.64
N TYR A 28 -0.97 -14.69 -10.99
CA TYR A 28 -1.23 -14.34 -9.59
C TYR A 28 -1.92 -12.98 -9.39
N TYR A 29 -2.32 -12.31 -10.46
CA TYR A 29 -2.89 -10.96 -10.39
C TYR A 29 -4.17 -10.91 -9.54
N GLN A 30 -5.08 -11.86 -9.76
CA GLN A 30 -6.33 -11.94 -8.98
C GLN A 30 -6.07 -12.18 -7.48
N ARG A 31 -5.02 -12.92 -7.15
CA ARG A 31 -4.63 -13.19 -5.75
C ARG A 31 -4.09 -11.91 -5.10
N LEU A 32 -3.18 -11.21 -5.77
CA LEU A 32 -2.63 -9.94 -5.28
C LEU A 32 -3.70 -8.85 -5.10
N LEU A 33 -4.67 -8.78 -6.02
CA LEU A 33 -5.80 -7.86 -5.89
C LEU A 33 -6.68 -8.18 -4.67
N LYS A 34 -6.98 -9.46 -4.43
CA LYS A 34 -7.79 -9.90 -3.30
C LYS A 34 -7.08 -9.74 -1.95
N GLU A 35 -5.78 -10.02 -1.92
CA GLU A 35 -4.95 -9.89 -0.71
C GLU A 35 -4.57 -8.43 -0.41
N GLY A 36 -4.84 -7.50 -1.33
CA GLY A 36 -4.64 -6.06 -1.09
C GLY A 36 -3.17 -5.68 -0.97
N ALA A 37 -2.32 -6.19 -1.87
CA ALA A 37 -0.89 -5.91 -1.88
C ALA A 37 -0.56 -4.51 -2.46
N ASN A 38 -1.14 -3.45 -1.89
CA ASN A 38 -0.78 -2.08 -2.24
C ASN A 38 0.58 -1.73 -1.61
N VAL A 39 1.60 -1.60 -2.45
CA VAL A 39 2.93 -1.16 -2.02
C VAL A 39 2.92 0.36 -1.88
N VAL A 40 3.17 0.84 -0.66
CA VAL A 40 3.32 2.27 -0.37
C VAL A 40 4.77 2.52 0.03
N VAL A 41 5.42 3.44 -0.68
CA VAL A 41 6.79 3.85 -0.38
C VAL A 41 6.73 4.92 0.73
N LEU A 42 7.47 4.69 1.81
CA LEU A 42 7.64 5.66 2.88
C LEU A 42 8.85 6.54 2.60
N GLU A 43 8.79 7.79 3.05
CA GLU A 43 9.96 8.67 3.05
C GLU A 43 11.09 8.10 3.94
N PRO A 44 12.38 8.36 3.62
CA PRO A 44 13.51 7.74 4.32
C PRO A 44 13.59 8.05 5.81
N ASP A 45 13.11 9.21 6.25
CA ASP A 45 13.04 9.61 7.65
C ASP A 45 12.01 8.78 8.42
N VAL A 46 10.81 8.60 7.87
CA VAL A 46 9.75 7.77 8.44
C VAL A 46 10.16 6.30 8.42
N ALA A 47 10.76 5.82 7.33
CA ALA A 47 11.23 4.45 7.21
C ALA A 47 12.32 4.10 8.25
N LYS A 48 13.13 5.07 8.68
CA LYS A 48 14.12 4.88 9.76
C LYS A 48 13.46 4.75 11.14
N ALA A 49 12.30 5.37 11.34
CA ALA A 49 11.58 5.34 12.61
C ALA A 49 10.83 4.03 12.86
N PHE A 50 10.46 3.29 11.80
CA PHE A 50 9.67 2.07 11.89
C PHE A 50 10.40 0.85 11.33
N ARG A 51 10.39 -0.24 12.08
CA ARG A 51 11.08 -1.49 11.69
C ARG A 51 10.29 -2.34 10.70
N ASP A 52 8.96 -2.31 10.76
CA ASP A 52 8.07 -3.13 9.93
C ASP A 52 6.74 -2.43 9.62
N SER A 53 5.97 -3.03 8.71
CA SER A 53 4.66 -2.53 8.31
C SER A 53 3.60 -2.65 9.40
N THR A 54 3.75 -3.59 10.34
CA THR A 54 2.82 -3.75 11.46
C THR A 54 2.87 -2.57 12.42
N ALA A 55 4.07 -2.10 12.76
CA ALA A 55 4.30 -0.95 13.62
C ALA A 55 3.77 0.35 12.98
N VAL A 56 4.00 0.54 11.67
CA VAL A 56 3.45 1.69 10.94
C VAL A 56 1.92 1.69 11.00
N ASN A 57 1.30 0.56 10.71
CA ASN A 57 -0.15 0.44 10.69
C ASN A 57 -0.78 0.65 12.08
N GLU A 58 -0.15 0.17 13.14
CA GLU A 58 -0.61 0.38 14.51
C GLU A 58 -0.55 1.87 14.92
N ALA A 59 0.54 2.56 14.58
CA ALA A 59 0.69 3.99 14.82
C ALA A 59 -0.39 4.80 14.09
N LEU A 60 -0.62 4.52 12.80
CA LEU A 60 -1.65 5.18 12.01
C LEU A 60 -3.06 4.92 12.55
N ARG A 61 -3.37 3.69 12.99
CA ARG A 61 -4.65 3.35 13.62
C ARG A 61 -4.86 4.12 14.93
N SER A 62 -3.81 4.28 15.73
CA SER A 62 -3.86 5.04 16.98
C SER A 62 -4.16 6.52 16.71
N LEU A 63 -3.51 7.11 15.70
CA LEU A 63 -3.79 8.48 15.26
C LEU A 63 -5.25 8.65 14.80
N LEU A 64 -5.79 7.69 14.04
CA LEU A 64 -7.19 7.72 13.62
C LEU A 64 -8.17 7.69 14.81
N LYS A 65 -7.89 6.90 15.84
CA LYS A 65 -8.72 6.86 17.07
C LYS A 65 -8.72 8.21 17.79
N ILE A 66 -7.56 8.86 17.90
CA ILE A 66 -7.43 10.18 18.52
C ILE A 66 -8.22 11.22 17.71
N ALA A 67 -8.07 11.22 16.38
CA ALA A 67 -8.78 12.12 15.49
C ALA A 67 -10.31 11.96 15.59
N GLN A 68 -10.81 10.72 15.62
CA GLN A 68 -12.23 10.42 15.80
C GLN A 68 -12.77 10.91 17.16
N SER A 69 -11.99 10.73 18.23
CA SER A 69 -12.37 11.14 19.58
C SER A 69 -12.46 12.66 19.69
N SER A 70 -11.49 13.38 19.12
CA SER A 70 -11.50 14.84 19.01
C SER A 70 -12.74 15.35 18.26
N ARG A 71 -13.04 14.77 17.08
CA ARG A 71 -14.23 15.14 16.29
C ARG A 71 -15.55 14.92 17.03
N ARG A 72 -15.67 13.85 17.82
CA ARG A 72 -16.87 13.58 18.62
C ARG A 72 -17.07 14.60 19.74
N LEU A 73 -15.98 15.07 20.35
CA LEU A 73 -16.03 16.06 21.41
C LEU A 73 -16.51 17.43 20.90
N THR A 74 -16.02 17.86 19.73
CA THR A 74 -16.44 19.14 19.13
C THR A 74 -17.91 19.12 18.69
N THR A 75 -18.38 17.99 18.15
CA THR A 75 -19.75 17.84 17.64
C THR A 75 -20.81 17.86 18.76
N ARG A 76 -20.45 17.47 19.99
CA ARG A 76 -21.39 17.38 21.13
C ARG A 76 -21.66 18.70 21.87
N SER A 77 -21.02 19.80 21.49
CA SER A 77 -21.17 21.10 22.15
C SER A 77 -22.39 21.93 21.70
N GLY A 78 -23.29 21.34 20.90
CA GLY A 78 -24.57 21.94 20.53
C GLY A 78 -25.44 22.21 21.77
N ARG A 79 -25.34 23.44 22.30
CA ARG A 79 -26.12 23.99 23.41
C ARG A 79 -27.60 23.61 23.24
N PRO A 80 -28.25 22.93 24.21
CA PRO A 80 -29.68 22.69 24.10
C PRO A 80 -30.39 24.05 24.12
N ALA A 81 -31.20 24.31 23.10
CA ALA A 81 -32.00 25.52 23.01
C ALA A 81 -32.87 25.63 24.27
N ARG A 82 -32.57 26.64 25.09
CA ARG A 82 -33.31 26.96 26.32
C ARG A 82 -34.77 27.21 25.93
N LYS A 83 -35.65 26.24 26.20
CA LYS A 83 -37.10 26.40 26.03
C LYS A 83 -37.53 27.59 26.90
N ARG A 84 -37.91 28.70 26.26
CA ARG A 84 -38.52 29.84 26.94
C ARG A 84 -39.94 29.42 27.28
N THR A 85 -40.18 29.08 28.54
CA THR A 85 -41.53 29.02 29.08
C THR A 85 -42.08 30.44 29.11
N ALA A 86 -43.16 30.68 28.36
CA ALA A 86 -43.94 31.91 28.42
C ALA A 86 -45.05 31.74 29.47
N ALA A 87 -45.32 32.84 30.18
CA ALA A 87 -46.36 33.01 31.19
C ALA A 87 -47.76 33.10 30.56
#